data_AF-A0AAW5EK81-F1
#
_entry.id   AF-A0AAW5EK81-F1
#
_cell.length_a   1.000
_cell.length_b   1.000
_cell.length_c   1.000
_cell.angle_alpha   90.00
_cell.angle_beta   90.00
_cell.angle_gamma   90.00
#
_symmetry.space_group_name_H-M   'P 1'
#
loop_
_entity.id
_entity.type
_entity.pdbx_description
1 polymer ?
#
loop_
_entity_poly.entity_id
_entity_poly.type
_entity_poly.pdbx_seq_one_letter_code
_entity_poly.pdbx_strand_id
1 'polypeptide(L)'
;PCFGHTGDGNVHTNIMVPDKNDEEQVKKGYEAVEEVFKLTVELGGTLSGEHGIGLSKAPFMKLAFSDAEMNLMRNIKKAFDPNNILNPFKMGL
;
A
#
# COMPACT_ATOMS: atom_id res chain seq x y z
N PRO A 1 -9.58 -12.90 8.73
CA PRO A 1 -11.01 -12.63 8.45
C PRO A 1 -11.16 -11.77 7.19
N CYS A 2 -12.22 -11.94 6.41
CA CYS A 2 -12.46 -11.17 5.18
C CYS A 2 -13.92 -10.75 5.12
N PHE A 3 -14.18 -9.45 4.99
CA PHE A 3 -15.52 -8.85 4.90
C PHE A 3 -15.43 -7.52 4.16
N GLY A 4 -16.53 -7.00 3.62
CA GLY A 4 -16.46 -5.78 2.83
C GLY A 4 -17.82 -5.27 2.37
N HIS A 5 -17.77 -4.21 1.58
CA HIS A 5 -18.92 -3.55 0.99
C HIS A 5 -18.99 -3.94 -0.49
N THR A 6 -19.84 -4.89 -0.84
CA THR A 6 -19.93 -5.38 -2.23
C THR A 6 -20.44 -4.31 -3.20
N GLY A 7 -21.17 -3.31 -2.71
CA GLY A 7 -21.75 -2.25 -3.54
C GLY A 7 -20.71 -1.32 -4.18
N ASP A 8 -19.55 -1.13 -3.55
CA ASP A 8 -18.46 -0.29 -4.05
C ASP A 8 -17.17 -1.08 -4.36
N GLY A 9 -17.17 -2.39 -4.08
CA GLY A 9 -16.03 -3.27 -4.33
C GLY A 9 -14.92 -3.20 -3.27
N ASN A 10 -15.16 -2.57 -2.12
CA ASN A 10 -14.18 -2.48 -1.04
C ASN A 10 -14.19 -3.72 -0.14
N VAL A 11 -13.05 -4.39 0.02
CA VAL A 11 -12.90 -5.59 0.84
C VAL A 11 -11.80 -5.41 1.89
N HIS A 12 -12.16 -5.61 3.16
CA HIS A 12 -11.25 -5.66 4.29
C HIS A 12 -10.70 -7.07 4.47
N THR A 13 -9.45 -7.25 4.07
CA THR A 13 -8.71 -8.51 4.21
C THR A 13 -7.75 -8.42 5.40
N ASN A 14 -8.07 -9.16 6.47
CA ASN A 14 -7.26 -9.20 7.68
C ASN A 14 -6.40 -10.47 7.73
N ILE A 15 -5.09 -10.29 7.71
CA ILE A 15 -4.09 -11.34 7.95
C ILE A 15 -3.81 -11.41 9.45
N MET A 16 -4.18 -12.54 10.07
CA MET A 16 -3.99 -12.77 11.50
C MET A 16 -2.78 -13.66 11.70
N VAL A 17 -1.84 -13.25 12.55
CA VAL A 17 -0.74 -14.10 13.01
C VAL A 17 -1.08 -14.66 14.41
N PRO A 18 -0.84 -15.95 14.67
CA PRO A 18 -1.12 -16.55 15.99
C PRO A 18 -0.34 -15.89 17.14
N ASP A 19 0.96 -15.64 16.94
CA ASP A 19 1.79 -14.88 17.88
C ASP A 19 2.47 -13.70 17.16
N LYS A 20 2.23 -12.50 17.67
CA LYS A 20 2.81 -11.26 17.14
C LYS A 20 4.28 -11.04 17.55
N ASN A 21 4.76 -11.79 18.53
CA ASN A 21 6.14 -11.72 19.00
C ASN A 21 7.03 -12.78 18.31
N ASP A 22 6.43 -13.70 17.55
CA ASP A 22 7.16 -14.64 16.70
C ASP A 22 7.51 -13.96 15.36
N GLU A 23 8.79 -13.68 15.16
CA GLU A 23 9.30 -12.98 13.99
C GLU A 23 9.04 -13.73 12.67
N GLU A 24 9.05 -15.06 12.68
CA GLU A 24 8.79 -15.86 11.48
C GLU A 24 7.31 -15.78 11.08
N GLN A 25 6.41 -15.83 12.07
CA GLN A 25 4.97 -15.68 11.83
C GLN A 25 4.63 -14.28 11.32
N VAL A 26 5.22 -13.24 11.93
CA VAL A 26 5.04 -11.86 11.48
C VAL A 26 5.56 -11.67 10.07
N LYS A 27 6.74 -12.22 9.75
CA LYS A 27 7.30 -12.19 8.40
C LYS A 27 6.37 -12.83 7.37
N LYS A 28 5.88 -14.04 7.63
CA LYS A 28 4.88 -14.72 6.76
C LYS A 28 3.60 -13.91 6.61
N GLY A 29 3.17 -13.24 7.68
CA GLY A 29 2.03 -12.31 7.64
C GLY A 29 2.25 -11.17 6.65
N TYR A 30 3.44 -10.56 6.64
CA TYR A 30 3.78 -9.51 5.67
C TYR A 30 3.92 -10.03 4.24
N GLU A 31 4.47 -11.23 4.04
CA GLU A 31 4.51 -11.89 2.73
C GLU A 31 3.09 -12.11 2.18
N ALA A 32 2.17 -12.59 3.01
CA ALA A 32 0.75 -12.72 2.64
C ALA A 32 0.09 -11.38 2.30
N VAL A 33 0.45 -10.28 2.99
CA VAL A 33 -0.03 -8.93 2.65
C VAL A 33 0.46 -8.51 1.26
N GLU A 34 1.73 -8.78 0.93
CA GLU A 34 2.29 -8.49 -0.38
C GLU A 34 1.60 -9.30 -1.50
N GLU A 35 1.34 -10.59 -1.27
CA GLU A 35 0.59 -11.45 -2.21
C GLU A 35 -0.82 -10.92 -2.47
N VAL A 36 -1.53 -10.51 -1.41
CA VAL A 36 -2.87 -9.91 -1.54
C VAL A 36 -2.81 -8.62 -2.36
N PHE A 37 -1.83 -7.75 -2.14
CA PHE A 37 -1.71 -6.53 -2.95
C PHE A 37 -1.39 -6.82 -4.42
N LYS A 38 -0.48 -7.77 -4.70
CA LYS A 38 -0.18 -8.19 -6.08
C LYS A 38 -1.42 -8.70 -6.80
N LEU A 39 -2.15 -9.63 -6.18
CA LEU A 39 -3.39 -10.16 -6.73
C LEU A 39 -4.45 -9.06 -6.92
N THR A 40 -4.59 -8.16 -5.95
CA THR A 40 -5.56 -7.06 -6.03
C THR A 40 -5.30 -6.18 -7.25
N VAL A 41 -4.04 -5.83 -7.51
CA VAL A 41 -3.66 -5.03 -8.67
C VAL A 41 -3.80 -5.83 -9.99
N GLU A 42 -3.42 -7.10 -10.00
CA GLU A 42 -3.60 -7.99 -11.17
C GLU A 42 -5.08 -8.09 -11.59
N LEU A 43 -6.00 -8.06 -10.61
CA LEU A 43 -7.44 -8.05 -10.83
C LEU A 43 -8.01 -6.66 -11.17
N GLY A 44 -7.16 -5.65 -11.39
CA GLY A 44 -7.58 -4.28 -11.73
C GLY A 44 -8.03 -3.43 -10.53
N GLY A 45 -7.75 -3.87 -9.31
CA GLY A 45 -8.01 -3.12 -8.08
C GLY A 45 -6.92 -2.10 -7.72
N THR A 46 -6.93 -1.63 -6.48
CA THR A 46 -5.99 -0.62 -5.97
C THR A 46 -5.44 -0.98 -4.59
N LEU A 47 -4.31 -0.38 -4.21
CA LEU A 47 -3.65 -0.60 -2.91
C LEU A 47 -4.48 -0.06 -1.72
N SER A 48 -5.40 0.88 -1.97
CA SER A 48 -6.22 1.47 -0.92
C SER A 48 -7.59 1.90 -1.40
N GLY A 49 -8.65 1.34 -0.81
CA GLY A 49 -10.02 1.80 -1.00
C GLY A 49 -10.35 3.04 -0.17
N GLU A 50 -9.92 3.10 1.09
CA GLU A 50 -10.37 4.15 2.04
C GLU A 50 -9.21 4.88 2.77
N HIS A 51 -8.22 4.14 3.30
CA HIS A 51 -7.27 4.68 4.31
C HIS A 51 -6.01 5.35 3.73
N GLY A 52 -5.93 5.51 2.41
CA GLY A 52 -4.74 6.03 1.72
C GLY A 52 -3.52 5.10 1.79
N ILE A 53 -2.34 5.62 1.46
CA ILE A 53 -1.09 4.85 1.32
C ILE A 53 -0.18 5.00 2.55
N GLY A 54 0.05 6.24 2.99
CA GLY A 54 0.92 6.54 4.13
C GLY A 54 2.34 5.98 3.98
N LEU A 55 2.92 5.50 5.09
CA LEU A 55 4.20 4.77 5.09
C LEU A 55 4.00 3.27 4.89
N SER A 56 2.92 2.71 5.45
CA SER A 56 2.69 1.26 5.47
C SER A 56 2.54 0.67 4.07
N LYS A 57 1.93 1.40 3.13
CA LYS A 57 1.73 0.93 1.76
C LYS A 57 2.69 1.54 0.75
N ALA A 58 3.56 2.46 1.18
CA ALA A 58 4.55 3.09 0.31
C ALA A 58 5.46 2.08 -0.44
N PRO A 59 5.93 0.98 0.18
CA PRO A 59 6.75 -0.01 -0.51
C PRO A 59 6.05 -0.67 -1.72
N PHE A 60 4.72 -0.72 -1.71
CA PHE A 60 3.92 -1.40 -2.75
C PHE A 60 3.48 -0.48 -3.88
N MET A 61 3.80 0.82 -3.85
CA MET A 61 3.35 1.79 -4.86
C MET A 61 3.72 1.39 -6.29
N LYS A 62 4.89 0.77 -6.48
CA LYS A 62 5.33 0.27 -7.80
C LYS A 62 4.55 -0.94 -8.32
N LEU A 63 3.73 -1.58 -7.49
CA LEU A 63 2.81 -2.60 -7.97
C LEU A 63 1.68 -1.96 -8.79
N ALA A 64 1.14 -0.83 -8.30
CA ALA A 64 -0.03 -0.19 -8.90
C ALA A 64 0.28 0.97 -9.85
N PHE A 65 1.48 1.54 -9.78
CA PHE A 65 1.85 2.72 -10.57
C PHE A 65 3.17 2.48 -11.31
N SER A 66 3.18 2.88 -12.58
CA SER A 66 4.38 2.90 -13.41
C SER A 66 5.42 3.90 -12.91
N ASP A 67 6.67 3.75 -13.35
CA ASP A 67 7.72 4.72 -13.02
C ASP A 67 7.39 6.14 -13.55
N ALA A 68 6.66 6.25 -14.66
CA ALA A 68 6.23 7.54 -15.19
C ALA A 68 5.22 8.24 -14.26
N GLU A 69 4.23 7.52 -13.75
CA GLU A 69 3.25 8.03 -12.79
C GLU A 69 3.90 8.38 -11.44
N MET A 70 4.81 7.52 -10.97
CA MET A 70 5.60 7.81 -9.76
C MET A 70 6.44 9.08 -9.92
N ASN A 71 7.07 9.28 -11.08
CA ASN A 71 7.85 10.49 -11.36
C ASN A 71 6.97 11.73 -11.46
N LEU A 72 5.77 11.62 -12.02
CA LEU A 72 4.78 12.71 -12.01
C LEU A 72 4.45 13.12 -10.57
N MET A 73 4.13 12.17 -9.70
CA MET A 73 3.84 12.44 -8.29
C MET A 73 5.02 13.10 -7.56
N ARG A 74 6.26 12.62 -7.79
CA ARG A 74 7.48 13.23 -7.23
C ARG A 74 7.71 14.66 -7.74
N ASN A 75 7.46 14.92 -9.01
CA ASN A 75 7.62 16.26 -9.59
C ASN A 75 6.61 17.25 -8.99
N ILE A 76 5.36 16.82 -8.80
CA ILE A 76 4.35 17.62 -8.09
C ILE A 76 4.82 17.88 -6.66
N LYS A 77 5.21 16.83 -5.93
CA LYS A 77 5.72 16.95 -4.55
C LYS A 77 6.86 17.96 -4.45
N LYS A 78 7.85 17.88 -5.34
CA LYS A 78 9.01 18.78 -5.38
C LYS A 78 8.63 20.22 -5.73
N ALA A 79 7.61 20.44 -6.56
CA ALA A 79 7.14 21.78 -6.89
C ALA A 79 6.55 22.51 -5.68
N PHE A 80 5.88 21.79 -4.78
CA PHE A 80 5.29 22.35 -3.56
C PHE A 80 6.19 22.25 -2.31
N ASP A 81 7.13 21.30 -2.29
CA ASP A 81 8.03 21.04 -1.17
C ASP A 81 9.46 20.76 -1.67
N PRO A 82 10.18 21.77 -2.17
CA PRO A 82 11.50 21.60 -2.78
C PRO A 82 12.58 21.13 -1.79
N ASN A 83 12.37 21.35 -0.49
CA ASN A 83 13.29 20.93 0.58
C ASN A 83 12.89 19.60 1.23
N ASN A 84 11.81 18.97 0.76
CA ASN A 84 11.28 17.70 1.27
C ASN A 84 11.02 17.69 2.80
N ILE A 85 10.50 18.79 3.35
CA ILE A 85 10.23 18.91 4.79
C ILE A 85 8.78 18.58 5.16
N LEU A 86 7.87 18.61 4.19
CA LEU A 86 6.47 18.32 4.39
C LEU A 86 6.23 16.81 4.28
N ASN A 87 6.47 16.11 5.39
CA ASN A 87 6.03 14.72 5.56
C ASN A 87 6.71 13.70 4.60
N PRO A 88 8.04 13.59 4.63
CA PRO A 88 8.81 12.79 3.68
C PRO A 88 8.47 11.29 3.73
N PHE A 89 8.73 10.59 2.62
CA PHE A 89 8.62 9.13 2.45
C PHE A 89 7.20 8.57 2.39
N LYS A 90 6.18 9.34 2.76
CA LYS A 90 4.79 8.91 2.57
C LYS A 90 4.49 8.78 1.09
N MET A 91 3.79 7.70 0.72
CA MET A 91 3.58 7.31 -0.67
C MET A 91 4.86 6.95 -1.44
N GLY A 92 6.01 6.80 -0.76
CA GLY A 92 7.29 6.57 -1.41
C GLY A 92 7.80 7.78 -2.20
N LEU A 93 7.39 8.97 -1.77
CA LEU A 93 7.74 10.28 -2.35
C LEU A 93 8.79 11.02 -1.51
#